data_AF-B5AP06-F1
#
_entry.id   AF-B5AP06-F1
#
_cell.length_a   1.000
_cell.length_b   1.000
_cell.length_c   1.000
_cell.angle_alpha   90.00
_cell.angle_beta   90.00
_cell.angle_gamma   90.00
#
_symmetry.space_group_name_H-M   'P 1'
#
loop_
_entity.id
_entity.type
_entity.pdbx_description
1 polymer ?
#
loop_
_entity_poly.entity_id
_entity_poly.type
_entity_poly.pdbx_seq_one_letter_code
_entity_poly.pdbx_strand_id
1 'polypeptide(L)'
;MVGASYIISPKNPDSEKLSPYECGFEPFEDARTKFDVRFYLVSILFIIFDLEVAFLFPWAVALGDIGLFGFWSMIVFLGILTIGFIYEWKKGALEWE
;
A
#
# COMPACT_ATOMS: atom_id res chain seq x y z
N MET A 1 -4.75 -25.57 8.70
CA MET A 1 -5.46 -26.34 7.65
C MET A 1 -4.61 -26.60 6.40
N VAL A 2 -3.60 -25.78 6.08
CA VAL A 2 -2.67 -26.04 4.96
C VAL A 2 -1.87 -27.34 5.13
N GLY A 3 -1.38 -27.64 6.33
CA GLY A 3 -0.59 -28.86 6.59
C GLY A 3 -1.35 -30.17 6.38
N ALA A 4 -2.60 -30.25 6.87
CA ALA A 4 -3.45 -31.42 6.65
C ALA A 4 -3.81 -31.60 5.17
N SER A 5 -4.06 -30.50 4.44
CA SER A 5 -4.32 -30.52 3.00
C SER A 5 -3.11 -31.04 2.22
N TYR A 6 -1.89 -30.64 2.57
CA TYR A 6 -0.67 -31.12 1.91
C TYR A 6 -0.43 -32.64 2.08
N ILE A 7 -0.87 -33.20 3.21
CA ILE A 7 -0.66 -34.63 3.55
C ILE A 7 -1.76 -35.51 2.95
N ILE A 8 -3.02 -35.07 3.00
CA ILE A 8 -4.19 -35.88 2.61
C ILE A 8 -4.52 -35.72 1.12
N SER A 9 -4.18 -34.58 0.50
CA SER A 9 -4.60 -34.30 -0.87
C SER A 9 -3.86 -35.18 -1.90
N PRO A 10 -4.57 -35.76 -2.88
CA PRO A 10 -3.94 -36.49 -3.98
C PRO A 10 -2.99 -35.61 -4.79
N LYS A 11 -1.76 -36.10 -5.02
CA LYS A 11 -0.73 -35.39 -5.80
C LYS A 11 -0.65 -35.98 -7.21
N ASN A 12 -1.42 -35.40 -8.13
CA ASN A 12 -1.45 -35.80 -9.55
C ASN A 12 -1.10 -34.60 -10.45
N PRO A 13 0.18 -34.15 -10.48
CA PRO A 13 0.63 -33.09 -11.37
C PRO A 13 0.59 -33.54 -12.82
N ASP A 14 0.21 -32.62 -13.71
CA ASP A 14 0.18 -32.81 -15.16
C ASP A 14 0.67 -31.51 -15.82
N SER A 15 1.18 -31.56 -17.04
CA SER A 15 1.72 -30.36 -17.71
C SER A 15 0.68 -29.25 -17.82
N GLU A 16 -0.57 -29.60 -18.15
CA GLU A 16 -1.69 -28.67 -18.24
C GLU A 16 -2.19 -28.15 -16.88
N LYS A 17 -1.98 -28.91 -15.79
CA LYS A 17 -2.32 -28.45 -14.43
C LYS A 17 -1.30 -27.47 -13.86
N LEU A 18 -0.09 -27.49 -14.41
CA LEU A 18 1.04 -26.66 -13.99
C LEU A 18 1.24 -25.45 -14.91
N SER A 19 0.55 -25.39 -16.05
CA SER A 19 0.60 -24.26 -16.97
C SER A 19 -0.24 -23.06 -16.46
N PRO A 20 0.17 -21.82 -16.77
CA PRO A 20 -0.67 -20.65 -16.54
C PRO A 20 -1.98 -20.73 -17.33
N TYR A 21 -3.07 -20.26 -16.73
CA TYR A 21 -4.37 -20.22 -17.40
C TYR A 21 -4.42 -19.07 -18.41
N GLU A 22 -4.47 -19.40 -19.71
CA GLU A 22 -4.63 -18.43 -20.81
C GLU A 22 -5.71 -18.92 -21.80
N CYS A 23 -6.88 -19.30 -21.28
CA CYS A 23 -8.02 -19.79 -22.08
C CYS A 23 -7.68 -20.95 -23.06
N GLY A 24 -6.72 -21.81 -22.70
CA GLY A 24 -6.30 -22.96 -23.51
C GLY A 24 -5.19 -22.68 -24.52
N PHE A 25 -4.57 -21.50 -24.45
CA PHE A 25 -3.41 -21.13 -25.26
C PHE A 25 -2.13 -21.10 -24.42
N GLU A 26 -0.98 -21.16 -25.11
CA GLU A 26 0.30 -20.88 -24.47
C GLU A 26 0.46 -19.35 -24.26
N PRO A 27 1.08 -18.92 -23.15
CA PRO A 27 1.32 -17.50 -22.90
C PRO A 27 2.09 -16.86 -24.06
N PHE A 28 1.47 -15.89 -24.73
CA PHE A 28 2.01 -15.27 -25.94
C PHE A 28 3.00 -14.13 -25.67
N GLU A 29 2.89 -13.47 -24.52
CA GLU A 29 3.65 -12.27 -24.18
C GLU A 29 4.46 -12.43 -22.88
N ASP A 30 5.47 -11.56 -22.72
CA ASP A 30 6.22 -11.44 -21.46
C ASP A 30 5.27 -10.94 -20.34
N ALA A 31 5.37 -11.54 -19.16
CA ALA A 31 4.59 -11.15 -17.98
C ALA A 31 4.95 -9.75 -17.44
N ARG A 32 5.93 -9.07 -18.03
CA ARG A 32 6.39 -7.73 -17.64
C ARG A 32 5.69 -6.64 -18.44
N THR A 33 4.50 -6.28 -18.00
CA THR A 33 3.78 -5.11 -18.53
C THR A 33 4.09 -3.86 -17.71
N LYS A 34 4.08 -2.70 -18.38
CA LYS A 34 4.16 -1.40 -17.70
C LYS A 34 2.81 -1.13 -17.05
N PHE A 35 2.79 -1.10 -15.73
CA PHE A 35 1.62 -0.69 -14.97
C PHE A 35 1.50 0.84 -14.95
N ASP A 36 0.28 1.33 -14.73
CA ASP A 36 0.02 2.77 -14.63
C ASP A 36 0.79 3.36 -13.42
N VAL A 37 1.39 4.53 -13.61
CA VAL A 37 2.18 5.24 -12.57
C VAL A 37 1.30 5.61 -11.36
N ARG A 38 -0.02 5.67 -11.51
CA ARG A 38 -0.98 5.91 -10.43
C ARG A 38 -0.83 4.96 -9.24
N PHE A 39 -0.57 3.67 -9.49
CA PHE A 39 -0.36 2.70 -8.40
C PHE A 39 0.88 3.04 -7.55
N TYR A 40 1.92 3.58 -8.18
CA TYR A 40 3.12 4.02 -7.51
C TYR A 40 2.89 5.29 -6.68
N LEU A 41 2.14 6.26 -7.22
CA LEU A 41 1.79 7.50 -6.50
C LEU A 41 0.98 7.21 -5.24
N VAL A 42 -0.03 6.35 -5.33
CA VAL A 42 -0.83 5.93 -4.18
C VAL A 42 0.03 5.21 -3.14
N SER A 43 0.99 4.39 -3.58
CA SER A 43 1.90 3.67 -2.67
C SER A 43 2.83 4.63 -1.91
N ILE A 44 3.38 5.65 -2.57
CA ILE A 44 4.19 6.68 -1.89
C ILE A 44 3.34 7.47 -0.90
N LEU A 45 2.14 7.90 -1.31
CA LEU A 45 1.25 8.64 -0.43
C LEU A 45 0.88 7.82 0.80
N PHE A 46 0.59 6.53 0.63
CA PHE A 46 0.35 5.62 1.73
C PHE A 46 1.54 5.54 2.69
N ILE A 47 2.77 5.45 2.20
CA ILE A 47 3.98 5.44 3.04
C ILE A 47 4.11 6.73 3.85
N ILE A 48 3.84 7.89 3.23
CA ILE A 48 3.92 9.19 3.91
C ILE A 48 2.87 9.28 5.02
N PHE A 49 1.63 8.88 4.73
CA PHE A 49 0.54 8.89 5.70
C PHE A 49 0.74 7.87 6.83
N ASP A 50 1.30 6.69 6.54
CA ASP A 50 1.65 5.70 7.56
C ASP A 50 2.72 6.24 8.52
N LEU A 51 3.74 6.93 7.98
CA LEU A 51 4.74 7.62 8.80
C LEU A 51 4.13 8.75 9.64
N GLU A 52 3.20 9.53 9.10
CA GLU A 52 2.46 10.56 9.83
C GLU A 52 1.77 9.97 11.06
N VAL A 53 1.03 8.88 10.87
CA VAL A 53 0.32 8.17 11.95
C VAL A 53 1.32 7.57 12.95
N ALA A 54 2.44 7.01 12.49
CA ALA A 54 3.49 6.48 13.35
C ALA A 54 4.09 7.55 14.28
N PHE A 55 4.21 8.81 13.84
CA PHE A 55 4.62 9.93 14.69
C PHE A 55 3.49 10.47 15.57
N LEU A 56 2.25 10.39 15.11
CA LEU A 56 1.08 10.85 15.85
C LEU A 56 0.83 10.01 17.12
N PHE A 57 1.08 8.69 17.07
CA PHE A 57 0.83 7.79 18.20
C PHE A 57 1.64 8.12 19.46
N PRO A 58 3.00 8.20 19.42
CA PRO A 58 3.79 8.58 20.60
C PRO A 58 3.44 9.96 21.13
N TRP A 59 3.16 10.91 20.24
CA TRP A 59 2.73 12.25 20.62
C TRP A 59 1.38 12.26 21.36
N ALA A 60 0.41 11.49 20.87
CA ALA A 60 -0.90 11.36 21.50
C ALA A 60 -0.80 10.74 22.90
N VAL A 61 0.08 9.74 23.07
CA VAL A 61 0.33 9.11 24.38
C VAL A 61 1.04 10.07 25.35
N ALA A 62 1.99 10.88 24.86
CA ALA A 62 2.78 11.80 25.68
C ALA A 62 2.15 13.20 25.84
N LEU A 63 0.93 13.43 25.32
CA LEU A 63 0.32 14.76 25.22
C LEU A 63 0.22 15.50 26.56
N GLY A 64 0.04 14.75 27.66
CA GLY A 64 -0.02 15.31 29.02
C GLY A 64 1.30 15.89 29.52
N ASP A 65 2.44 15.41 29.02
CA ASP A 65 3.77 15.73 29.55
C ASP A 65 4.56 16.73 28.69
N ILE A 66 4.24 16.86 27.40
CA ILE A 66 4.98 17.66 26.42
C ILE A 66 4.63 19.16 26.41
N GLY A 67 3.56 19.55 27.11
CA GLY A 67 3.10 20.94 27.22
C GLY A 67 2.68 21.59 25.90
N LEU A 68 2.47 22.92 25.92
CA LEU A 68 1.97 23.69 24.76
C LEU A 68 2.93 23.68 23.56
N PHE A 69 4.24 23.58 23.80
CA PHE A 69 5.22 23.53 22.72
C PHE A 69 5.10 22.23 21.90
N GLY A 70 5.00 21.08 22.58
CA GLY A 70 4.80 19.78 21.92
C GLY A 70 3.45 19.69 21.20
N PHE A 71 2.42 20.36 21.72
CA PHE A 71 1.14 20.48 21.03
C PHE A 71 1.27 21.24 19.70
N TRP A 72 1.81 22.46 19.74
CA TRP A 72 1.94 23.29 18.54
C TRP A 72 2.91 22.72 17.50
N SER A 73 3.97 22.03 17.92
CA SER A 73 4.89 21.38 16.98
C SER A 73 4.19 20.31 16.15
N MET A 74 3.28 19.51 16.76
CA MET A 74 2.52 18.51 16.01
C MET A 74 1.46 19.14 15.12
N ILE A 75 0.78 20.20 15.57
CA ILE A 75 -0.17 20.94 14.73
C ILE A 75 0.50 21.47 13.45
N VAL A 76 1.72 22.03 13.57
CA VAL A 76 2.48 22.49 12.41
C VAL A 76 2.89 21.32 11.50
N PHE A 77 3.34 20.20 12.08
CA PHE A 77 3.71 18.99 11.33
C PHE A 77 2.54 18.46 10.50
N LEU A 78 1.36 18.26 11.12
CA LEU A 78 0.14 17.83 10.43
C LEU A 78 -0.30 18.83 9.37
N GLY A 79 -0.18 20.14 9.64
CA GLY A 79 -0.50 21.20 8.69
C GLY A 79 0.35 21.14 7.42
N ILE A 80 1.66 20.90 7.54
CA ILE A 80 2.57 20.79 6.40
C ILE A 80 2.20 19.58 5.53
N LEU A 81 1.96 18.42 6.15
CA LEU A 81 1.60 17.20 5.42
C LEU A 81 0.22 17.31 4.76
N THR A 82 -0.75 17.92 5.44
CA THR A 82 -2.08 18.19 4.88
C THR A 82 -2.01 19.08 3.63
N ILE A 83 -1.13 20.10 3.62
CA ILE A 83 -0.92 20.94 2.43
C ILE A 83 -0.35 20.11 1.27
N GLY A 84 0.62 19.23 1.55
CA GLY A 84 1.17 18.30 0.56
C GLY A 84 0.10 17.39 -0.04
N PHE A 85 -0.75 16.82 0.80
CA PHE A 85 -1.87 15.98 0.38
C PHE A 85 -2.88 16.74 -0.51
N ILE A 86 -3.26 17.97 -0.12
CA ILE A 86 -4.16 18.82 -0.93
C ILE A 86 -3.53 19.12 -2.30
N TYR A 87 -2.23 19.35 -2.37
CA TYR A 87 -1.53 19.58 -3.63
C TYR A 87 -1.61 18.35 -4.56
N GLU A 88 -1.35 17.16 -4.03
CA GLU A 88 -1.41 15.92 -4.82
C GLU A 88 -2.84 15.60 -5.28
N TRP A 89 -3.83 15.83 -4.42
CA TRP A 89 -5.24 15.71 -4.79
C TRP A 89 -5.58 16.63 -5.96
N LYS A 90 -5.25 17.93 -5.86
CA LYS A 90 -5.53 18.90 -6.93
C LYS A 90 -4.82 18.59 -8.24
N LYS A 91 -3.71 17.86 -8.19
CA LYS A 91 -2.97 17.42 -9.38
C LYS A 91 -3.60 16.20 -10.07
N GLY A 92 -4.68 15.63 -9.51
CA GLY A 92 -5.37 14.48 -10.07
C GLY A 92 -4.61 13.16 -9.88
N ALA A 93 -3.63 13.11 -8.96
CA ALA A 93 -2.86 11.90 -8.70
C ALA A 93 -3.72 10.74 -8.13
N LEU A 94 -4.92 11.07 -7.64
CA LEU A 94 -5.87 10.16 -7.01
C LEU A 94 -7.12 9.89 -7.85
N GLU A 95 -7.21 10.46 -9.05
CA GLU A 95 -8.38 10.28 -9.92
C GLU A 95 -8.26 9.01 -10.77
N TRP A 96 -9.36 8.26 -10.82
CA TRP A 96 -9.49 7.01 -11.56
C TRP A 96 -10.61 7.19 -12.59
N GLU A 97 -10.24 7.56 -13.81
CA GLU A 97 -11.03 7.26 -15.01
C GLU A 97 -10.63 5.89 -15.56
#